data_AF-A0A8X6TP63-F1
#
_entry.id   AF-A0A8X6TP63-F1
#
_cell.length_a   1.000
_cell.length_b   1.000
_cell.length_c   1.000
_cell.angle_alpha   90.00
_cell.angle_beta   90.00
_cell.angle_gamma   90.00
#
_symmetry.space_group_name_H-M   'P 1'
#
loop_
_entity.id
_entity.type
_entity.pdbx_description
1 polymer ?
#
loop_
_entity_poly.entity_id
_entity_poly.type
_entity_poly.pdbx_seq_one_letter_code
_entity_poly.pdbx_strand_id
1 'polypeptide(L)'
;MFSQSYNINLPEDVVPDSARAFVDVTGNVLGPAIQNLNSLVSLPTGCGEQNMVKFDPNYLVLDYLSDIGKLTDGIKSEAIRNLNTGYQRELNYRHYDGSFSAFGESDGEGSMFLTAFVLRSFYEAQRYITIDGSLLTSMQDWIISRQQADGCFPNIGQIIDTGIQGGLEGEKNKGAITAYVVASLIISKYQNQTVITEALSCLSNNPPANPYETFLYSYAEALSGDNGDAQNLIQQIKPRAITNDGMEYYRNNNGTTATNIETVAYAVLSNLQIGNSKSDVVPLVRYLTSNLNPQGGFSSTQDTVVGLHALSNFAKLVYKDPDNIQVSISGGLQETVQITENNKLLVQRNMVSQVPSTLNIQAQGQGCGLLQTSLRYHTNTPPEQNKFRLNVVGDCIGPDCKQRKITTVVSYIPAGKIAGMSVVQIKMVTGTVPDRDSLDQLTANPNNKILRTDIEDNQVVCYLSEVSNYDMQFSFNVEVVIEVSNPQPGTAKVFDYYAPENFAATTYSFENLT
;
A
#
# COMPACT_ATOMS: atom_id res chain seq x y z
N MET A 1 -24.18 11.71 -21.50
CA MET A 1 -23.09 12.61 -21.93
C MET A 1 -22.48 13.20 -20.66
N PHE A 2 -21.18 12.98 -20.45
CA PHE A 2 -20.42 13.49 -19.32
C PHE A 2 -19.55 14.65 -19.80
N SER A 3 -19.39 15.68 -18.99
CA SER A 3 -18.52 16.83 -19.29
C SER A 3 -17.91 17.37 -18.01
N GLN A 4 -16.59 17.58 -17.99
CA GLN A 4 -15.87 18.15 -16.85
C GLN A 4 -14.63 18.92 -17.31
N SER A 5 -14.27 19.97 -16.59
CA SER A 5 -13.03 20.72 -16.79
C SER A 5 -12.08 20.49 -15.61
N TYR A 6 -10.79 20.30 -15.90
CA TYR A 6 -9.75 20.03 -14.92
C TYR A 6 -8.54 20.95 -15.15
N ASN A 7 -8.06 21.61 -14.10
CA ASN A 7 -6.93 22.53 -14.18
C ASN A 7 -5.65 21.85 -13.69
N ILE A 8 -4.61 21.88 -14.52
CA ILE A 8 -3.27 21.45 -14.19
C ILE A 8 -2.46 22.69 -13.80
N ASN A 9 -2.22 22.85 -12.50
CA ASN A 9 -1.46 23.97 -11.95
C ASN A 9 -0.04 23.51 -11.56
N LEU A 10 0.91 24.45 -11.55
CA LEU A 10 2.27 24.23 -11.05
C LEU A 10 2.47 24.96 -9.72
N PRO A 11 3.21 24.38 -8.76
CA PRO A 11 3.72 25.11 -7.61
C PRO A 11 4.64 26.28 -8.00
N GLU A 12 4.80 27.24 -7.09
CA GLU A 12 5.61 28.46 -7.34
C GLU A 12 7.12 28.17 -7.47
N ASP A 13 7.65 27.15 -6.79
CA ASP A 13 9.09 26.85 -6.70
C ASP A 13 9.56 25.73 -7.65
N VAL A 14 8.76 25.43 -8.68
CA VAL A 14 9.08 24.45 -9.71
C VAL A 14 10.35 24.82 -10.46
N VAL A 15 11.23 23.83 -10.65
CA VAL A 15 12.42 23.96 -11.49
C VAL A 15 11.98 24.14 -12.95
N PRO A 16 12.47 25.19 -13.66
CA PRO A 16 12.13 25.42 -15.06
C PRO A 16 12.32 24.18 -15.93
N ASP A 17 11.40 23.98 -16.87
CA ASP A 17 11.38 22.86 -17.83
C ASP A 17 11.31 21.44 -17.24
N SER A 18 11.10 21.30 -15.93
CA SER A 18 10.97 19.99 -15.26
C SER A 18 9.56 19.39 -15.35
N ALA A 19 8.54 20.23 -15.55
CA ALA A 19 7.14 19.82 -15.52
C ALA A 19 6.75 18.96 -16.73
N ARG A 20 6.09 17.84 -16.48
CA ARG A 20 5.52 16.92 -17.49
C ARG A 20 4.16 16.46 -16.99
N ALA A 21 3.12 16.58 -17.81
CA ALA A 21 1.79 16.07 -17.48
C ALA A 21 1.31 15.07 -18.54
N PHE A 22 0.57 14.07 -18.08
CA PHE A 22 0.02 12.99 -18.90
C PHE A 22 -1.44 12.74 -18.55
N VAL A 23 -2.24 12.40 -19.55
CA VAL A 23 -3.62 11.94 -19.41
C VAL A 23 -3.69 10.48 -19.87
N ASP A 24 -4.10 9.62 -18.96
CA ASP A 24 -4.30 8.19 -19.19
C ASP A 24 -5.79 7.90 -19.30
N VAL A 25 -6.21 7.26 -20.38
CA VAL A 25 -7.62 6.89 -20.63
C VAL A 25 -7.72 5.38 -20.79
N THR A 26 -8.63 4.73 -20.06
CA THR A 26 -8.84 3.27 -20.10
C THR A 26 -10.29 2.92 -19.80
N GLY A 27 -10.75 1.77 -20.31
CA GLY A 27 -12.08 1.21 -19.99
C GLY A 27 -12.10 0.39 -18.70
N ASN A 28 -11.01 0.38 -17.94
CA ASN A 28 -10.87 -0.47 -16.77
C ASN A 28 -10.30 0.29 -15.58
N VAL A 29 -10.98 0.23 -14.44
CA VAL A 29 -10.54 0.84 -13.17
C VAL A 29 -9.21 0.29 -12.66
N LEU A 30 -8.84 -0.94 -13.06
CA LEU A 30 -7.53 -1.55 -12.79
C LEU A 30 -6.49 -1.27 -13.88
N GLY A 31 -6.80 -0.46 -14.90
CA GLY A 31 -5.89 -0.18 -16.01
C GLY A 31 -4.48 0.24 -15.56
N PRO A 32 -4.32 1.23 -14.64
CA PRO A 32 -3.01 1.61 -14.11
C PRO A 32 -2.26 0.46 -13.43
N ALA A 33 -2.96 -0.38 -12.66
CA ALA A 33 -2.40 -1.59 -12.04
C ALA A 33 -1.96 -2.63 -13.08
N ILE A 34 -2.75 -2.83 -14.13
CA ILE A 34 -2.45 -3.77 -15.23
C ILE A 34 -1.26 -3.26 -16.08
N GLN A 35 -1.15 -1.95 -16.30
CA GLN A 35 -0.04 -1.38 -17.05
C GLN A 35 1.29 -1.51 -16.29
N ASN A 36 1.23 -1.42 -14.96
CA ASN A 36 2.40 -1.50 -14.08
C ASN A 36 2.45 -2.84 -13.34
N LEU A 37 2.02 -3.92 -13.98
CA LEU A 37 2.03 -5.25 -13.36
C LEU A 37 3.41 -5.62 -12.83
N ASN A 38 4.50 -5.23 -13.49
CA ASN A 38 5.85 -5.56 -13.02
C ASN A 38 6.20 -4.94 -11.65
N SER A 39 5.56 -3.83 -11.25
CA SER A 39 5.75 -3.27 -9.89
C SER A 39 4.87 -3.92 -8.84
N LEU A 40 3.72 -4.50 -9.24
CA LEU A 40 2.81 -5.21 -8.33
C LEU A 40 3.21 -6.69 -8.19
N VAL A 41 3.51 -7.34 -9.31
CA VAL A 41 4.02 -8.71 -9.46
C VAL A 41 5.52 -8.68 -9.18
N SER A 42 5.85 -8.50 -7.90
CA SER A 42 7.23 -8.43 -7.43
C SER A 42 7.58 -9.66 -6.60
N LEU A 43 8.89 -9.96 -6.51
CA LEU A 43 9.38 -11.07 -5.70
C LEU A 43 9.20 -10.75 -4.21
N PRO A 44 8.52 -11.62 -3.44
CA PRO A 44 8.37 -11.43 -2.00
C PRO A 44 9.69 -11.49 -1.24
N THR A 45 9.96 -10.54 -0.35
CA THR A 45 11.24 -10.35 0.37
C THR A 45 11.01 -9.73 1.73
N GLY A 46 11.98 -9.83 2.64
CA GLY A 46 11.92 -9.19 3.96
C GLY A 46 11.41 -10.14 5.03
N CYS A 47 11.03 -9.60 6.19
CA CYS A 47 10.38 -10.34 7.28
C CYS A 47 8.99 -10.86 6.88
N GLY A 48 8.34 -11.70 7.70
CA GLY A 48 7.06 -12.33 7.34
C GLY A 48 5.99 -11.34 6.86
N GLU A 49 5.88 -10.22 7.57
CA GLU A 49 5.05 -9.07 7.19
C GLU A 49 5.38 -8.56 5.77
N GLN A 50 6.63 -8.17 5.51
CA GLN A 50 7.10 -7.64 4.22
C GLN A 50 6.96 -8.65 3.07
N ASN A 51 7.15 -9.93 3.37
CA ASN A 51 6.98 -11.00 2.41
C ASN A 51 5.51 -11.11 1.98
N MET A 52 4.58 -11.08 2.92
CA MET A 52 3.15 -11.15 2.62
C MET A 52 2.63 -9.94 1.82
N VAL A 53 3.16 -8.74 2.07
CA VAL A 53 2.86 -7.51 1.29
C VAL A 53 3.06 -7.71 -0.21
N LYS A 54 4.11 -8.44 -0.56
CA LYS A 54 4.49 -8.70 -1.95
C LYS A 54 3.87 -10.00 -2.46
N PHE A 55 3.50 -10.92 -1.58
CA PHE A 55 2.84 -12.17 -1.95
C PHE A 55 1.45 -11.91 -2.53
N ASP A 56 0.60 -11.17 -1.80
CA ASP A 56 -0.83 -11.08 -2.12
C ASP A 56 -1.15 -10.40 -3.48
N PRO A 57 -0.45 -9.31 -3.90
CA PRO A 57 -0.65 -8.73 -5.22
C PRO A 57 -0.43 -9.71 -6.38
N ASN A 58 0.48 -10.68 -6.25
CA ASN A 58 0.70 -11.71 -7.28
C ASN A 58 -0.55 -12.59 -7.44
N TYR A 59 -1.21 -12.96 -6.34
CA TYR A 59 -2.47 -13.69 -6.38
C TYR A 59 -3.60 -12.85 -6.96
N LEU A 60 -3.78 -11.61 -6.50
CA LEU A 60 -4.87 -10.73 -6.96
C LEU A 60 -4.82 -10.49 -8.47
N VAL A 61 -3.63 -10.34 -9.05
CA VAL A 61 -3.42 -10.21 -10.49
C VAL A 61 -3.83 -11.48 -11.23
N LEU A 62 -3.38 -12.65 -10.76
CA LEU A 62 -3.76 -13.93 -11.36
C LEU A 62 -5.28 -14.12 -11.33
N ASP A 63 -5.89 -13.83 -10.19
CA ASP A 63 -7.31 -14.02 -9.94
C ASP A 63 -8.17 -13.11 -10.82
N TYR A 64 -7.81 -11.83 -10.87
CA TYR A 64 -8.47 -10.87 -11.74
C TYR A 64 -8.39 -11.27 -13.22
N LEU A 65 -7.17 -11.47 -13.74
CA LEU A 65 -6.95 -11.73 -15.16
C LEU A 65 -7.49 -13.09 -15.60
N SER A 66 -7.47 -14.08 -14.70
CA SER A 66 -8.08 -15.39 -14.95
C SER A 66 -9.59 -15.26 -15.12
N ASP A 67 -10.27 -14.54 -14.21
CA ASP A 67 -11.74 -14.42 -14.24
C ASP A 67 -12.26 -13.62 -15.44
N ILE A 68 -11.50 -12.63 -15.93
CA ILE A 68 -11.85 -11.88 -17.15
C ILE A 68 -11.36 -12.56 -18.44
N GLY A 69 -10.66 -13.70 -18.36
CA GLY A 69 -10.16 -14.45 -19.51
C GLY A 69 -9.02 -13.76 -20.27
N LYS A 70 -8.19 -12.97 -19.57
CA LYS A 70 -7.10 -12.16 -20.16
C LYS A 70 -5.73 -12.48 -19.58
N LEU A 71 -5.62 -13.53 -18.76
CA LEU A 71 -4.35 -14.02 -18.24
C LEU A 71 -3.48 -14.57 -19.37
N THR A 72 -2.26 -14.04 -19.49
CA THR A 72 -1.25 -14.52 -20.45
C THR A 72 -0.29 -15.50 -19.77
N ASP A 73 0.34 -16.38 -20.55
CA ASP A 73 1.28 -17.37 -20.02
C ASP A 73 2.51 -16.73 -19.35
N GLY A 74 2.94 -15.56 -19.84
CA GLY A 74 4.06 -14.80 -19.26
C GLY A 74 3.74 -14.32 -17.85
N ILE A 75 2.63 -13.58 -17.69
CA ILE A 75 2.17 -13.09 -16.38
C ILE A 75 1.89 -14.27 -15.45
N LYS A 76 1.24 -15.33 -15.96
CA LYS A 76 0.93 -16.53 -15.19
C LYS A 76 2.18 -17.17 -14.62
N SER A 77 3.17 -17.42 -15.46
CA SER A 77 4.41 -18.12 -15.06
C SER A 77 5.21 -17.29 -14.06
N GLU A 78 5.28 -15.98 -14.25
CA GLU A 78 5.97 -15.07 -13.34
C GLU A 78 5.29 -14.97 -11.97
N ALA A 79 3.99 -14.73 -11.93
CA ALA A 79 3.24 -14.63 -10.69
C ALA A 79 3.25 -15.97 -9.92
N ILE A 80 3.10 -17.12 -10.61
CA ILE A 80 3.22 -18.44 -9.97
C ILE A 80 4.62 -18.67 -9.39
N ARG A 81 5.69 -18.26 -10.09
CA ARG A 81 7.05 -18.36 -9.56
C ARG A 81 7.22 -17.52 -8.30
N ASN A 82 6.71 -16.29 -8.32
CA ASN A 82 6.76 -15.39 -7.17
C ASN A 82 5.95 -15.92 -5.99
N LEU A 83 4.73 -16.43 -6.21
CA LEU A 83 3.90 -17.05 -5.18
C LEU A 83 4.59 -18.28 -4.57
N ASN A 84 5.16 -19.18 -5.37
CA ASN A 84 5.90 -20.33 -4.83
C ASN A 84 7.10 -19.88 -3.98
N THR A 85 7.82 -18.86 -4.43
CA THR A 85 8.98 -18.33 -3.69
C THR A 85 8.54 -17.67 -2.39
N GLY A 86 7.50 -16.84 -2.42
CA GLY A 86 6.94 -16.18 -1.24
C GLY A 86 6.36 -17.17 -0.24
N TYR A 87 5.66 -18.21 -0.71
CA TYR A 87 5.18 -19.30 0.15
C TYR A 87 6.34 -19.97 0.89
N GLN A 88 7.40 -20.39 0.18
CA GLN A 88 8.56 -21.02 0.81
C GLN A 88 9.31 -20.08 1.77
N ARG A 89 9.38 -18.79 1.46
CA ARG A 89 9.98 -17.78 2.33
C ARG A 89 9.18 -17.60 3.61
N GLU A 90 7.87 -17.51 3.49
CA GLU A 90 6.97 -17.29 4.62
C GLU A 90 7.06 -18.41 5.66
N LEU A 91 7.29 -19.65 5.22
CA LEU A 91 7.46 -20.79 6.12
C LEU A 91 8.62 -20.62 7.12
N ASN A 92 9.60 -19.75 6.85
CA ASN A 92 10.68 -19.45 7.80
C ASN A 92 10.22 -18.58 8.98
N TYR A 93 9.04 -17.97 8.88
CA TYR A 93 8.42 -17.11 9.90
C TYR A 93 7.32 -17.83 10.68
N ARG A 94 7.19 -19.14 10.48
CA ARG A 94 6.26 -20.02 11.19
C ARG A 94 6.86 -20.47 12.53
N HIS A 95 6.00 -20.51 13.55
CA HIS A 95 6.26 -21.10 14.86
C HIS A 95 5.88 -22.58 14.89
N TYR A 96 6.48 -23.36 15.80
CA TYR A 96 6.20 -24.78 16.00
C TYR A 96 4.72 -25.05 16.35
N ASP A 97 4.06 -24.09 16.97
CA ASP A 97 2.64 -24.18 17.34
C ASP A 97 1.67 -23.89 16.16
N GLY A 98 2.21 -23.56 14.98
CA GLY A 98 1.44 -23.32 13.76
C GLY A 98 1.21 -21.84 13.43
N SER A 99 1.57 -20.91 14.32
CA SER A 99 1.40 -19.48 14.11
C SER A 99 2.51 -18.82 13.30
N PHE A 100 2.32 -17.56 12.93
CA PHE A 100 3.29 -16.76 12.20
C PHE A 100 3.57 -15.44 12.95
N SER A 101 4.82 -14.98 12.91
CA SER A 101 5.23 -13.65 13.39
C SER A 101 6.23 -13.03 12.41
N ALA A 102 6.61 -11.76 12.60
CA ALA A 102 7.54 -11.11 11.67
C ALA A 102 8.90 -11.81 11.56
N PHE A 103 9.41 -12.38 12.66
CA PHE A 103 10.71 -13.05 12.71
C PHE A 103 10.65 -14.52 13.15
N GLY A 104 9.46 -15.15 13.07
CA GLY A 104 9.24 -16.53 13.47
C GLY A 104 9.64 -16.78 14.93
N GLU A 105 10.30 -17.91 15.18
CA GLU A 105 10.76 -18.35 16.52
C GLU A 105 11.71 -17.38 17.24
N SER A 106 12.19 -16.32 16.57
CA SER A 106 12.93 -15.25 17.25
C SER A 106 12.02 -14.36 18.10
N ASP A 107 10.73 -14.29 17.77
CA ASP A 107 9.71 -13.59 18.54
C ASP A 107 9.17 -14.49 19.66
N GLY A 108 8.76 -13.89 20.78
CA GLY A 108 8.29 -14.65 21.94
C GLY A 108 6.93 -15.37 21.76
N GLU A 109 6.12 -14.92 20.81
CA GLU A 109 4.84 -15.53 20.43
C GLU A 109 4.43 -15.16 19.00
N GLY A 110 3.61 -16.00 18.36
CA GLY A 110 2.98 -15.69 17.07
C GLY A 110 1.96 -14.55 17.14
N SER A 111 1.78 -13.85 16.02
CA SER A 111 0.79 -12.78 15.89
C SER A 111 -0.56 -13.30 15.41
N MET A 112 -1.64 -12.93 16.11
CA MET A 112 -3.00 -13.25 15.69
C MET A 112 -3.33 -12.65 14.32
N PHE A 113 -2.94 -11.39 14.12
CA PHE A 113 -3.17 -10.68 12.87
C PHE A 113 -2.41 -11.37 11.71
N LEU A 114 -1.09 -11.57 11.86
CA LEU A 114 -0.28 -12.11 10.77
C LEU A 114 -0.68 -13.54 10.43
N THR A 115 -0.97 -14.37 11.45
CA THR A 115 -1.43 -15.75 11.24
C THR A 115 -2.75 -15.77 10.46
N ALA A 116 -3.70 -14.90 10.78
CA ALA A 116 -4.96 -14.80 10.03
C ALA A 116 -4.74 -14.29 8.59
N PHE A 117 -3.84 -13.32 8.40
CA PHE A 117 -3.50 -12.78 7.08
C PHE A 117 -2.83 -13.83 6.19
N VAL A 118 -1.87 -14.59 6.73
CA VAL A 118 -1.20 -15.71 6.03
C VAL A 118 -2.21 -16.80 5.70
N LEU A 119 -3.06 -17.20 6.66
CA LEU A 119 -4.10 -18.21 6.45
C LEU A 119 -5.01 -17.86 5.27
N ARG A 120 -5.55 -16.64 5.26
CA ARG A 120 -6.39 -16.16 4.18
C ARG A 120 -5.66 -16.16 2.85
N SER A 121 -4.49 -15.53 2.78
CA SER A 121 -3.73 -15.35 1.55
C SER A 121 -3.29 -16.68 0.94
N PHE A 122 -2.87 -17.63 1.78
CA PHE A 122 -2.48 -18.96 1.33
C PHE A 122 -3.67 -19.76 0.83
N TYR A 123 -4.80 -19.71 1.53
CA TYR A 123 -6.02 -20.36 1.08
C TYR A 123 -6.44 -19.84 -0.30
N GLU A 124 -6.43 -18.53 -0.48
CA GLU A 124 -6.76 -17.88 -1.76
C GLU A 124 -5.78 -18.29 -2.88
N ALA A 125 -4.48 -18.33 -2.57
CA ALA A 125 -3.43 -18.74 -3.51
C ALA A 125 -3.48 -20.22 -3.92
N GLN A 126 -4.19 -21.10 -3.17
CA GLN A 126 -4.35 -22.53 -3.53
C GLN A 126 -4.99 -22.74 -4.91
N ARG A 127 -5.69 -21.74 -5.44
CA ARG A 127 -6.24 -21.77 -6.81
C ARG A 127 -5.14 -21.87 -7.88
N TYR A 128 -3.91 -21.42 -7.59
CA TYR A 128 -2.83 -21.31 -8.58
C TYR A 128 -1.54 -22.03 -8.20
N ILE A 129 -1.27 -22.21 -6.90
CA ILE A 129 -0.08 -22.91 -6.39
C ILE A 129 -0.47 -24.00 -5.39
N THR A 130 0.42 -24.98 -5.18
CA THR A 130 0.20 -26.02 -4.17
C THR A 130 0.55 -25.49 -2.79
N ILE A 131 -0.43 -25.46 -1.88
CA ILE A 131 -0.26 -25.17 -0.45
C ILE A 131 -0.62 -26.43 0.34
N ASP A 132 0.17 -26.74 1.35
CA ASP A 132 -0.08 -27.86 2.26
C ASP A 132 -1.37 -27.62 3.08
N GLY A 133 -2.36 -28.50 2.93
CA GLY A 133 -3.62 -28.40 3.68
C GLY A 133 -3.43 -28.54 5.19
N SER A 134 -2.42 -29.31 5.64
CA SER A 134 -2.13 -29.47 7.06
C SER A 134 -1.60 -28.18 7.71
N LEU A 135 -0.91 -27.35 6.92
CA LEU A 135 -0.47 -26.03 7.35
C LEU A 135 -1.66 -25.11 7.61
N LEU A 136 -2.63 -25.07 6.68
CA LEU A 136 -3.85 -24.27 6.83
C LEU A 136 -4.64 -24.70 8.07
N THR A 137 -4.81 -26.01 8.26
CA THR A 137 -5.46 -26.56 9.46
C THR A 137 -4.71 -26.17 10.73
N SER A 138 -3.37 -26.23 10.74
CA SER A 138 -2.60 -25.84 11.93
C SER A 138 -2.76 -24.36 12.30
N MET A 139 -2.86 -23.46 11.31
CA MET A 139 -3.15 -22.04 11.57
C MET A 139 -4.57 -21.85 12.10
N GLN A 140 -5.56 -22.54 11.51
CA GLN A 140 -6.95 -22.51 11.98
C GLN A 140 -7.04 -23.00 13.43
N ASP A 141 -6.44 -24.16 13.74
CA ASP A 141 -6.43 -24.75 15.08
C ASP A 141 -5.79 -23.81 16.12
N TRP A 142 -4.68 -23.17 15.76
CA TRP A 142 -4.00 -22.20 16.62
C TRP A 142 -4.82 -20.94 16.88
N ILE A 143 -5.53 -20.44 15.86
CA ILE A 143 -6.42 -19.28 15.97
C ILE A 143 -7.58 -19.61 16.89
N ILE A 144 -8.32 -20.70 16.63
CA ILE A 144 -9.53 -21.05 17.39
C ILE A 144 -9.22 -21.43 18.83
N SER A 145 -8.05 -21.98 19.13
CA SER A 145 -7.66 -22.32 20.50
C SER A 145 -7.49 -21.08 21.39
N ARG A 146 -7.51 -19.88 20.81
CA ARG A 146 -7.36 -18.59 21.50
C ARG A 146 -8.64 -17.77 21.53
N GLN A 147 -9.74 -18.30 20.99
CA GLN A 147 -11.05 -17.65 21.16
C GLN A 147 -11.38 -17.58 22.66
N GLN A 148 -11.76 -16.39 23.11
CA GLN A 148 -12.09 -16.13 24.51
C GLN A 148 -13.54 -16.53 24.82
N ALA A 149 -13.89 -16.66 26.10
CA ALA A 149 -15.23 -17.07 26.53
C ALA A 149 -16.34 -16.07 26.13
N ASP A 150 -15.98 -14.82 25.82
CA ASP A 150 -16.89 -13.81 25.26
C ASP A 150 -17.01 -13.89 23.73
N GLY A 151 -16.40 -14.90 23.10
CA GLY A 151 -16.38 -15.13 21.66
C GLY A 151 -15.30 -14.34 20.90
N CYS A 152 -14.64 -13.39 21.56
CA CYS A 152 -13.66 -12.52 20.91
C CYS A 152 -12.31 -13.20 20.69
N PHE A 153 -11.59 -12.78 19.66
CA PHE A 153 -10.18 -13.12 19.47
C PHE A 153 -9.27 -12.06 20.10
N PRO A 154 -8.20 -12.44 20.81
CA PRO A 154 -7.29 -11.49 21.42
C PRO A 154 -6.28 -10.95 20.39
N ASN A 155 -5.93 -9.67 20.52
CA ASN A 155 -4.82 -9.09 19.77
C ASN A 155 -3.50 -9.45 20.48
N ILE A 156 -2.88 -10.57 20.08
CA ILE A 156 -1.62 -11.09 20.62
C ILE A 156 -0.51 -11.10 19.57
N GLY A 157 0.73 -11.17 20.04
CA GLY A 157 1.93 -11.12 19.24
C GLY A 157 2.25 -9.73 18.71
N GLN A 158 3.54 -9.50 18.51
CA GLN A 158 4.03 -8.22 18.00
C GLN A 158 3.79 -8.15 16.50
N ILE A 159 3.21 -7.05 16.06
CA ILE A 159 3.25 -6.62 14.66
C ILE A 159 4.21 -5.45 14.58
N ILE A 160 5.17 -5.53 13.67
CA ILE A 160 6.17 -4.49 13.43
C ILE A 160 5.64 -3.50 12.40
N ASP A 161 4.85 -4.01 11.45
CA ASP A 161 4.12 -3.30 10.41
C ASP A 161 2.73 -2.86 10.87
N THR A 162 2.65 -1.66 11.47
CA THR A 162 1.35 -1.08 11.83
C THR A 162 0.48 -0.78 10.61
N GLY A 163 1.05 -0.55 9.42
CA GLY A 163 0.30 -0.41 8.16
C GLY A 163 -0.25 -1.73 7.62
N ILE A 164 0.26 -2.87 8.09
CA ILE A 164 -0.28 -4.20 7.91
C ILE A 164 -1.47 -4.44 8.84
N GLN A 165 -1.52 -3.80 10.00
CA GLN A 165 -2.71 -3.78 10.85
C GLN A 165 -3.76 -2.77 10.37
N GLY A 166 -3.37 -1.76 9.60
CA GLY A 166 -4.31 -0.80 9.05
C GLY A 166 -5.07 -0.06 10.16
N GLY A 167 -6.39 0.03 10.04
CA GLY A 167 -7.23 0.64 11.09
C GLY A 167 -7.23 -0.07 12.45
N LEU A 168 -6.60 -1.25 12.59
CA LEU A 168 -6.51 -2.01 13.85
C LEU A 168 -5.51 -1.41 14.86
N GLU A 169 -4.65 -0.48 14.45
CA GLU A 169 -3.60 0.14 15.28
C GLU A 169 -4.19 0.98 16.44
N GLY A 170 -5.39 1.55 16.26
CA GLY A 170 -5.90 2.63 17.09
C GLY A 170 -6.57 2.24 18.41
N GLU A 171 -7.03 1.00 18.56
CA GLU A 171 -7.88 0.64 19.71
C GLU A 171 -7.56 -0.75 20.25
N LYS A 172 -7.48 -0.86 21.58
CA LYS A 172 -7.54 -2.13 22.33
C LYS A 172 -8.93 -2.80 22.19
N ASN A 173 -9.62 -2.58 21.08
CA ASN A 173 -10.98 -2.99 20.87
C ASN A 173 -10.98 -4.40 20.28
N LYS A 174 -11.44 -5.35 21.09
CA LYS A 174 -11.44 -6.77 20.74
C LYS A 174 -12.19 -7.05 19.44
N GLY A 175 -13.18 -6.23 19.09
CA GLY A 175 -14.04 -6.51 17.96
C GLY A 175 -13.37 -6.32 16.60
N ALA A 176 -12.46 -5.35 16.41
CA ALA A 176 -11.80 -5.13 15.12
C ALA A 176 -10.91 -6.31 14.70
N ILE A 177 -10.05 -6.78 15.62
CA ILE A 177 -9.26 -8.00 15.39
C ILE A 177 -10.16 -9.23 15.23
N THR A 178 -11.25 -9.32 15.99
CA THR A 178 -12.21 -10.43 15.88
C THR A 178 -12.87 -10.44 14.49
N ALA A 179 -13.28 -9.29 13.96
CA ALA A 179 -13.90 -9.16 12.64
C ALA A 179 -12.93 -9.56 11.52
N TYR A 180 -11.66 -9.15 11.62
CA TYR A 180 -10.63 -9.57 10.67
C TYR A 180 -10.36 -11.08 10.71
N VAL A 181 -10.22 -11.64 11.92
CA VAL A 181 -9.94 -13.07 12.13
C VAL A 181 -11.12 -13.93 11.65
N VAL A 182 -12.36 -13.58 12.01
CA VAL A 182 -13.54 -14.35 11.59
C VAL A 182 -13.74 -14.27 10.07
N ALA A 183 -13.52 -13.11 9.45
CA ALA A 183 -13.53 -12.98 7.99
C ALA A 183 -12.49 -13.92 7.35
N SER A 184 -11.28 -13.97 7.90
CA SER A 184 -10.20 -14.86 7.41
C SER A 184 -10.52 -16.35 7.59
N LEU A 185 -11.17 -16.74 8.70
CA LEU A 185 -11.67 -18.09 8.93
C LEU A 185 -12.76 -18.47 7.92
N ILE A 186 -13.71 -17.57 7.65
CA ILE A 186 -14.79 -17.82 6.67
C ILE A 186 -14.23 -17.94 5.26
N ILE A 187 -13.33 -17.03 4.86
CA ILE A 187 -12.68 -17.06 3.54
C ILE A 187 -11.91 -18.38 3.36
N SER A 188 -11.17 -18.81 4.40
CA SER A 188 -10.43 -20.08 4.40
C SER A 188 -11.29 -21.33 4.63
N LYS A 189 -12.62 -21.20 4.53
CA LYS A 189 -13.61 -22.29 4.64
C LYS A 189 -13.53 -23.09 5.94
N TYR A 190 -13.23 -22.43 7.05
CA TYR A 190 -13.36 -23.05 8.35
C TYR A 190 -14.82 -23.47 8.61
N GLN A 191 -15.02 -24.70 9.08
CA GLN A 191 -16.34 -25.37 9.05
C GLN A 191 -17.14 -25.26 10.36
N ASN A 192 -16.50 -24.91 11.49
CA ASN A 192 -17.19 -24.91 12.78
C ASN A 192 -18.01 -23.63 12.96
N GLN A 193 -19.32 -23.76 12.77
CA GLN A 193 -20.25 -22.64 12.87
C GLN A 193 -20.37 -22.07 14.28
N THR A 194 -20.15 -22.87 15.33
CA THR A 194 -20.22 -22.38 16.72
C THR A 194 -19.16 -21.30 16.98
N VAL A 195 -17.92 -21.56 16.57
CA VAL A 195 -16.82 -20.58 16.67
C VAL A 195 -17.15 -19.28 15.93
N ILE A 196 -17.70 -19.40 14.70
CA ILE A 196 -18.09 -18.24 13.88
C ILE A 196 -19.21 -17.46 14.58
N THR A 197 -20.28 -18.13 15.03
CA THR A 197 -21.40 -17.50 15.70
C THR A 197 -21.00 -16.83 17.02
N GLU A 198 -20.10 -17.43 17.80
CA GLU A 198 -19.56 -16.82 19.01
C GLU A 198 -18.72 -15.57 18.68
N ALA A 199 -17.92 -15.60 17.61
CA ALA A 199 -17.17 -14.43 17.15
C ALA A 199 -18.08 -13.30 16.68
N LEU A 200 -19.13 -13.59 15.92
CA LEU A 200 -20.13 -12.58 15.51
C LEU A 200 -20.90 -12.03 16.73
N SER A 201 -21.20 -12.87 17.72
CA SER A 201 -21.79 -12.41 18.98
C SER A 201 -20.86 -11.46 19.75
N CYS A 202 -19.55 -11.70 19.74
CA CYS A 202 -18.58 -10.74 20.23
C CYS A 202 -18.70 -9.39 19.50
N LEU A 203 -18.84 -9.37 18.17
CA LEU A 203 -18.99 -8.13 17.39
C LEU A 203 -20.27 -7.37 17.77
N SER A 204 -21.40 -8.08 17.93
CA SER A 204 -22.65 -7.45 18.37
C SER A 204 -22.54 -6.83 19.76
N ASN A 205 -21.76 -7.45 20.66
CA ASN A 205 -21.53 -6.97 22.03
C ASN A 205 -20.47 -5.85 22.11
N ASN A 206 -19.67 -5.67 21.06
CA ASN A 206 -18.59 -4.67 20.98
C ASN A 206 -18.79 -3.81 19.72
N PRO A 207 -19.82 -2.94 19.70
CA PRO A 207 -20.20 -2.19 18.50
C PRO A 207 -19.05 -1.31 17.97
N PRO A 208 -19.00 -1.08 16.65
CA PRO A 208 -17.88 -0.38 16.02
C PRO A 208 -17.79 1.09 16.46
N ALA A 209 -16.58 1.55 16.78
CA ALA A 209 -16.32 2.91 17.25
C ALA A 209 -16.15 3.92 16.10
N ASN A 210 -15.72 3.45 14.94
CA ASN A 210 -15.29 4.28 13.82
C ASN A 210 -15.72 3.68 12.46
N PRO A 211 -15.67 4.47 11.36
CA PRO A 211 -16.01 3.98 10.03
C PRO A 211 -15.24 2.75 9.58
N TYR A 212 -13.95 2.65 9.91
CA TYR A 212 -13.14 1.48 9.59
C TYR A 212 -13.73 0.20 10.17
N GLU A 213 -13.94 0.16 11.49
CA GLU A 213 -14.54 -0.98 12.18
C GLU A 213 -15.92 -1.30 11.63
N THR A 214 -16.72 -0.28 11.35
CA THR A 214 -18.10 -0.48 10.85
C THR A 214 -18.11 -1.24 9.52
N PHE A 215 -17.24 -0.89 8.58
CA PHE A 215 -17.18 -1.59 7.30
C PHE A 215 -16.48 -2.95 7.40
N LEU A 216 -15.47 -3.09 8.25
CA LEU A 216 -14.85 -4.40 8.52
C LEU A 216 -15.84 -5.38 9.15
N TYR A 217 -16.66 -4.94 10.11
CA TYR A 217 -17.71 -5.75 10.72
C TYR A 217 -18.77 -6.09 9.68
N SER A 218 -19.23 -5.09 8.91
CA SER A 218 -20.18 -5.31 7.82
C SER A 218 -19.67 -6.35 6.83
N TYR A 219 -18.37 -6.36 6.53
CA TYR A 219 -17.77 -7.35 5.65
C TYR A 219 -17.76 -8.74 6.28
N ALA A 220 -17.40 -8.86 7.56
CA ALA A 220 -17.44 -10.12 8.30
C ALA A 220 -18.86 -10.72 8.36
N GLU A 221 -19.87 -9.90 8.65
CA GLU A 221 -21.29 -10.30 8.63
C GLU A 221 -21.75 -10.71 7.23
N ALA A 222 -21.37 -9.94 6.20
CA ALA A 222 -21.71 -10.27 4.81
C ALA A 222 -21.08 -11.60 4.34
N LEU A 223 -19.87 -11.92 4.82
CA LEU A 223 -19.21 -13.20 4.54
C LEU A 223 -19.88 -14.37 5.26
N SER A 224 -20.40 -14.15 6.48
CA SER A 224 -21.12 -15.18 7.25
C SER A 224 -22.49 -15.52 6.66
N GLY A 225 -23.00 -14.67 5.77
CA GLY A 225 -24.32 -14.76 5.16
C GLY A 225 -25.38 -13.92 5.88
N ASP A 226 -25.02 -13.18 6.94
CA ASP A 226 -25.90 -12.24 7.61
C ASP A 226 -25.96 -10.90 6.87
N ASN A 227 -26.60 -10.93 5.70
CA ASN A 227 -26.76 -9.74 4.86
C ASN A 227 -27.61 -8.66 5.55
N GLY A 228 -28.44 -9.03 6.54
CA GLY A 228 -29.30 -8.09 7.27
C GLY A 228 -28.47 -7.19 8.16
N ASP A 229 -27.63 -7.78 9.01
CA ASP A 229 -26.76 -7.04 9.92
C ASP A 229 -25.67 -6.27 9.17
N ALA A 230 -25.10 -6.87 8.12
CA ALA A 230 -24.17 -6.19 7.22
C ALA A 230 -24.79 -4.92 6.61
N GLN A 231 -26.03 -4.99 6.11
CA GLN A 231 -26.74 -3.85 5.53
C GLN A 231 -27.12 -2.82 6.60
N ASN A 232 -27.50 -3.25 7.80
CA ASN A 232 -27.82 -2.36 8.92
C ASN A 232 -26.61 -1.47 9.28
N LEU A 233 -25.41 -2.05 9.37
CA LEU A 233 -24.17 -1.31 9.62
C LEU A 233 -23.88 -0.26 8.54
N ILE A 234 -24.04 -0.63 7.26
CA ILE A 234 -23.87 0.29 6.12
C ILE A 234 -24.85 1.47 6.19
N GLN A 235 -26.12 1.20 6.50
CA GLN A 235 -27.14 2.24 6.58
C GLN A 235 -26.91 3.19 7.77
N GLN A 236 -26.47 2.66 8.92
CA GLN A 236 -26.18 3.47 10.10
C GLN A 236 -25.01 4.44 9.88
N ILE A 237 -23.99 4.04 9.12
CA ILE A 237 -22.83 4.91 8.86
C ILE A 237 -23.06 5.84 7.68
N LYS A 238 -24.02 5.57 6.79
CA LYS A 238 -24.31 6.38 5.59
C LYS A 238 -24.39 7.90 5.85
N PRO A 239 -25.01 8.40 6.94
CA PRO A 239 -25.04 9.84 7.25
C PRO A 239 -23.66 10.49 7.51
N ARG A 240 -22.62 9.70 7.80
CA ARG A 240 -21.24 10.16 7.99
C ARG A 240 -20.42 10.19 6.69
N ALA A 241 -21.02 9.79 5.57
CA ALA A 241 -20.35 9.77 4.28
C ALA A 241 -19.95 11.19 3.86
N ILE A 242 -18.72 11.35 3.41
CA ILE A 242 -18.25 12.57 2.78
C ILE A 242 -18.43 12.39 1.28
N THR A 243 -19.19 13.31 0.67
CA THR A 243 -19.44 13.31 -0.77
C THR A 243 -18.82 14.54 -1.42
N ASN A 244 -17.99 14.32 -2.43
CA ASN A 244 -17.39 15.39 -3.22
C ASN A 244 -17.12 14.91 -4.66
N ASP A 245 -17.40 15.72 -5.67
CA ASP A 245 -17.13 15.42 -7.07
C ASP A 245 -17.62 14.03 -7.55
N GLY A 246 -18.77 13.59 -7.00
CA GLY A 246 -19.34 12.27 -7.31
C GLY A 246 -18.58 11.08 -6.71
N MET A 247 -17.66 11.32 -5.78
CA MET A 247 -17.04 10.35 -4.89
C MET A 247 -17.81 10.27 -3.58
N GLU A 248 -17.75 9.11 -2.94
CA GLU A 248 -18.19 8.89 -1.56
C GLU A 248 -17.04 8.23 -0.80
N TYR A 249 -16.74 8.72 0.40
CA TYR A 249 -15.71 8.14 1.25
C TYR A 249 -15.93 8.46 2.73
N TYR A 250 -15.17 7.79 3.57
CA TYR A 250 -15.27 7.91 5.02
C TYR A 250 -13.89 8.24 5.60
N ARG A 251 -13.87 9.16 6.57
CA ARG A 251 -12.65 9.53 7.29
C ARG A 251 -12.70 9.05 8.73
N ASN A 252 -11.59 8.49 9.19
CA ASN A 252 -11.35 8.26 10.61
C ASN A 252 -10.76 9.53 11.23
N ASN A 253 -11.25 9.97 12.40
CA ASN A 253 -10.89 11.26 13.00
C ASN A 253 -9.37 11.40 13.30
N ASN A 254 -8.67 10.28 13.46
CA ASN A 254 -7.21 10.20 13.62
C ASN A 254 -6.53 9.33 12.53
N GLY A 255 -7.26 9.05 11.44
CA GLY A 255 -6.80 8.15 10.39
C GLY A 255 -5.88 8.82 9.37
N THR A 256 -5.06 7.99 8.74
CA THR A 256 -4.22 8.33 7.59
C THR A 256 -4.99 8.19 6.27
N THR A 257 -4.37 8.58 5.15
CA THR A 257 -4.99 8.36 3.83
C THR A 257 -5.13 6.86 3.56
N ALA A 258 -4.10 6.07 3.93
CA ALA A 258 -4.12 4.62 3.85
C ALA A 258 -5.33 4.00 4.60
N THR A 259 -5.58 4.41 5.85
CA THR A 259 -6.74 3.88 6.60
C THR A 259 -8.08 4.26 5.98
N ASN A 260 -8.19 5.42 5.32
CA ASN A 260 -9.41 5.82 4.62
C ASN A 260 -9.63 4.98 3.35
N ILE A 261 -8.55 4.71 2.60
CA ILE A 261 -8.59 3.79 1.44
C ILE A 261 -9.03 2.41 1.89
N GLU A 262 -8.44 1.86 2.95
CA GLU A 262 -8.81 0.55 3.50
C GLU A 262 -10.28 0.52 3.96
N THR A 263 -10.73 1.58 4.66
CA THR A 263 -12.14 1.74 5.09
C THR A 263 -13.09 1.70 3.89
N VAL A 264 -12.78 2.43 2.82
CA VAL A 264 -13.61 2.47 1.62
C VAL A 264 -13.52 1.16 0.83
N ALA A 265 -12.38 0.48 0.86
CA ALA A 265 -12.21 -0.82 0.24
C ALA A 265 -13.10 -1.88 0.92
N TYR A 266 -13.16 -1.92 2.25
CA TYR A 266 -14.14 -2.74 2.95
C TYR A 266 -15.57 -2.32 2.63
N ALA A 267 -15.87 -1.02 2.54
CA ALA A 267 -17.20 -0.58 2.11
C ALA A 267 -17.59 -1.13 0.74
N VAL A 268 -16.69 -1.13 -0.24
CA VAL A 268 -16.90 -1.73 -1.55
C VAL A 268 -17.13 -3.24 -1.42
N LEU A 269 -16.26 -3.95 -0.70
CA LEU A 269 -16.36 -5.40 -0.53
C LEU A 269 -17.67 -5.82 0.14
N SER A 270 -18.08 -5.15 1.22
CA SER A 270 -19.33 -5.42 1.92
C SER A 270 -20.54 -5.20 1.02
N ASN A 271 -20.61 -4.06 0.31
CA ASN A 271 -21.72 -3.76 -0.60
C ASN A 271 -21.81 -4.79 -1.75
N LEU A 272 -20.68 -5.20 -2.32
CA LEU A 272 -20.65 -6.22 -3.37
C LEU A 272 -21.07 -7.59 -2.83
N GLN A 273 -20.61 -7.96 -1.63
CA GLN A 273 -20.89 -9.26 -1.02
C GLN A 273 -22.38 -9.47 -0.72
N ILE A 274 -23.08 -8.43 -0.25
CA ILE A 274 -24.53 -8.51 0.03
C ILE A 274 -25.41 -8.28 -1.21
N GLY A 275 -24.80 -7.97 -2.36
CA GLY A 275 -25.51 -7.79 -3.64
C GLY A 275 -26.15 -6.41 -3.84
N ASN A 276 -25.63 -5.35 -3.20
CA ASN A 276 -26.06 -3.97 -3.48
C ASN A 276 -25.75 -3.57 -4.93
N SER A 277 -26.43 -2.53 -5.41
CA SER A 277 -26.39 -2.18 -6.83
C SER A 277 -25.04 -1.59 -7.24
N LYS A 278 -24.67 -1.71 -8.52
CA LYS A 278 -23.48 -1.05 -9.10
C LYS A 278 -23.46 0.46 -8.76
N SER A 279 -24.62 1.12 -8.79
CA SER A 279 -24.75 2.54 -8.49
C SER A 279 -24.37 2.90 -7.06
N ASP A 280 -24.59 2.02 -6.09
CA ASP A 280 -24.22 2.26 -4.69
C ASP A 280 -22.70 2.20 -4.48
N VAL A 281 -22.00 1.43 -5.33
CA VAL A 281 -20.57 1.14 -5.22
C VAL A 281 -19.70 2.08 -6.05
N VAL A 282 -20.22 2.59 -7.18
CA VAL A 282 -19.45 3.49 -8.08
C VAL A 282 -18.84 4.70 -7.37
N PRO A 283 -19.55 5.43 -6.47
CA PRO A 283 -18.96 6.57 -5.76
C PRO A 283 -17.78 6.18 -4.86
N LEU A 284 -17.83 5.01 -4.23
CA LEU A 284 -16.75 4.46 -3.39
C LEU A 284 -15.55 4.05 -4.26
N VAL A 285 -15.81 3.38 -5.38
CA VAL A 285 -14.76 2.99 -6.34
C VAL A 285 -14.08 4.21 -6.94
N ARG A 286 -14.82 5.29 -7.24
CA ARG A 286 -14.22 6.54 -7.71
C ARG A 286 -13.21 7.10 -6.69
N TYR A 287 -13.53 7.06 -5.40
CA TYR A 287 -12.58 7.44 -4.36
C TYR A 287 -11.34 6.54 -4.34
N LEU A 288 -11.50 5.21 -4.44
CA LEU A 288 -10.34 4.31 -4.54
C LEU A 288 -9.47 4.64 -5.77
N THR A 289 -10.09 4.79 -6.94
CA THR A 289 -9.33 5.09 -8.17
C THR A 289 -8.66 6.47 -8.17
N SER A 290 -9.19 7.46 -7.43
CA SER A 290 -8.54 8.77 -7.30
C SER A 290 -7.33 8.76 -6.36
N ASN A 291 -7.19 7.70 -5.54
CA ASN A 291 -6.05 7.47 -4.66
C ASN A 291 -5.06 6.41 -5.21
N LEU A 292 -5.33 5.82 -6.38
CA LEU A 292 -4.38 4.92 -7.04
C LEU A 292 -3.15 5.71 -7.50
N ASN A 293 -1.98 5.26 -7.08
CA ASN A 293 -0.72 5.82 -7.54
C ASN A 293 -0.45 5.43 -9.01
N PRO A 294 0.46 6.13 -9.71
CA PRO A 294 0.79 5.82 -11.11
C PRO A 294 1.39 4.43 -11.36
N GLN A 295 1.81 3.72 -10.31
CA GLN A 295 2.31 2.35 -10.31
C GLN A 295 1.20 1.32 -10.05
N GLY A 296 -0.03 1.77 -9.82
CA GLY A 296 -1.21 0.94 -9.63
C GLY A 296 -1.39 0.36 -8.23
N GLY A 297 -0.63 0.82 -7.24
CA GLY A 297 -0.87 0.54 -5.83
C GLY A 297 -1.46 1.76 -5.09
N PHE A 298 -1.44 1.71 -3.77
CA PHE A 298 -1.87 2.81 -2.90
C PHE A 298 -0.69 3.29 -2.03
N SER A 299 -0.96 3.80 -0.83
CA SER A 299 0.05 4.46 0.01
C SER A 299 0.80 3.49 0.92
N SER A 300 0.16 2.41 1.36
CA SER A 300 0.73 1.40 2.26
C SER A 300 0.51 -0.04 1.75
N THR A 301 0.71 -1.01 2.63
CA THR A 301 0.51 -2.42 2.34
C THR A 301 -0.97 -2.80 2.30
N GLN A 302 -1.70 -2.63 3.42
CA GLN A 302 -3.08 -3.13 3.52
C GLN A 302 -4.04 -2.36 2.65
N ASP A 303 -3.86 -1.04 2.55
CA ASP A 303 -4.68 -0.25 1.66
C ASP A 303 -4.51 -0.72 0.21
N THR A 304 -3.32 -1.18 -0.17
CA THR A 304 -3.03 -1.76 -1.48
C THR A 304 -3.66 -3.13 -1.64
N VAL A 305 -3.48 -4.04 -0.68
CA VAL A 305 -4.05 -5.39 -0.72
C VAL A 305 -5.58 -5.33 -0.77
N VAL A 306 -6.21 -4.69 0.21
CA VAL A 306 -7.67 -4.62 0.31
C VAL A 306 -8.25 -3.74 -0.79
N GLY A 307 -7.58 -2.64 -1.15
CA GLY A 307 -7.99 -1.74 -2.23
C GLY A 307 -7.96 -2.41 -3.60
N LEU A 308 -6.90 -3.15 -3.93
CA LEU A 308 -6.83 -3.93 -5.17
C LEU A 308 -7.83 -5.08 -5.17
N HIS A 309 -8.06 -5.72 -4.02
CA HIS A 309 -9.10 -6.74 -3.90
C HIS A 309 -10.50 -6.18 -4.17
N ALA A 310 -10.83 -5.01 -3.59
CA ALA A 310 -12.09 -4.31 -3.83
C ALA A 310 -12.25 -3.89 -5.29
N LEU A 311 -11.22 -3.28 -5.88
CA LEU A 311 -11.21 -2.87 -7.29
C LEU A 311 -11.30 -4.06 -8.23
N SER A 312 -10.65 -5.19 -7.92
CA SER A 312 -10.73 -6.43 -8.69
C SER A 312 -12.15 -6.99 -8.70
N ASN A 313 -12.81 -7.11 -7.53
CA ASN A 313 -14.19 -7.57 -7.44
C ASN A 313 -15.16 -6.66 -8.21
N PHE A 314 -15.00 -5.35 -8.09
CA PHE A 314 -15.80 -4.40 -8.87
C PHE A 314 -15.51 -4.51 -10.38
N ALA A 315 -14.24 -4.57 -10.76
CA ALA A 315 -13.80 -4.66 -12.16
C ALA A 315 -14.35 -5.92 -12.83
N LYS A 316 -14.37 -7.07 -12.15
CA LYS A 316 -14.98 -8.32 -12.66
C LYS A 316 -16.48 -8.15 -12.95
N LEU A 317 -17.18 -7.34 -12.15
CA LEU A 317 -18.61 -7.07 -12.30
C LEU A 317 -18.91 -6.14 -13.48
N VAL A 318 -18.10 -5.09 -13.69
CA VAL A 318 -18.29 -4.12 -14.79
C VAL A 318 -17.68 -4.58 -16.11
N TYR A 319 -16.65 -5.44 -16.10
CA TYR A 319 -16.01 -5.93 -17.32
C TYR A 319 -16.96 -6.72 -18.24
N LYS A 320 -18.07 -7.23 -17.70
CA LYS A 320 -19.12 -7.91 -18.48
C LYS A 320 -20.04 -6.95 -19.25
N ASP A 321 -20.03 -5.67 -18.91
CA ASP A 321 -20.84 -4.67 -19.58
C ASP A 321 -20.19 -4.27 -20.92
N PRO A 322 -20.98 -3.99 -21.96
CA PRO A 322 -20.45 -3.53 -23.24
C PRO A 322 -19.93 -2.09 -23.13
N ASP A 323 -18.68 -1.88 -23.58
CA ASP A 323 -18.02 -0.59 -23.65
C ASP A 323 -17.94 -0.10 -25.10
N ASN A 324 -18.51 1.09 -25.32
CA ASN A 324 -18.34 1.91 -26.50
C ASN A 324 -18.43 3.37 -26.07
N ILE A 325 -17.28 3.93 -25.65
CA ILE A 325 -17.15 5.28 -25.10
C ILE A 325 -16.20 6.08 -25.97
N GLN A 326 -16.66 7.23 -26.45
CA GLN A 326 -15.80 8.25 -27.04
C GLN A 326 -15.46 9.28 -25.98
N VAL A 327 -14.17 9.53 -25.75
CA VAL A 327 -13.65 10.55 -24.84
C VAL A 327 -12.92 11.62 -25.66
N SER A 328 -13.43 12.84 -25.67
CA SER A 328 -12.81 13.99 -26.33
C SER A 328 -12.19 14.91 -25.28
N ILE A 329 -10.91 15.25 -25.48
CA ILE A 329 -10.14 16.13 -24.61
C ILE A 329 -9.71 17.35 -25.42
N SER A 330 -9.96 18.56 -24.91
CA SER A 330 -9.55 19.82 -25.52
C SER A 330 -8.88 20.76 -24.49
N GLY A 331 -8.18 21.80 -24.96
CA GLY A 331 -7.43 22.74 -24.13
C GLY A 331 -5.93 22.44 -24.17
N GLY A 332 -5.34 22.03 -23.04
CA GLY A 332 -3.92 21.64 -22.94
C GLY A 332 -3.53 20.38 -23.73
N LEU A 333 -4.52 19.64 -24.20
CA LEU A 333 -4.42 18.45 -25.04
C LEU A 333 -5.57 18.51 -26.05
N GLN A 334 -5.33 18.11 -27.30
CA GLN A 334 -6.37 18.03 -28.33
C GLN A 334 -6.43 16.58 -28.84
N GLU A 335 -7.22 15.74 -28.17
CA GLU A 335 -7.26 14.30 -28.45
C GLU A 335 -8.68 13.74 -28.42
N THR A 336 -8.90 12.65 -29.15
CA THR A 336 -10.14 11.87 -29.09
C THR A 336 -9.82 10.39 -28.98
N VAL A 337 -10.17 9.80 -27.84
CA VAL A 337 -9.91 8.41 -27.51
C VAL A 337 -11.19 7.59 -27.64
N GLN A 338 -11.09 6.42 -28.25
CA GLN A 338 -12.17 5.44 -28.31
C GLN A 338 -11.88 4.29 -27.34
N ILE A 339 -12.85 3.98 -26.48
CA ILE A 339 -12.87 2.81 -25.61
C ILE A 339 -13.93 1.86 -26.18
N THR A 340 -13.50 0.65 -26.49
CA THR A 340 -14.26 -0.43 -27.10
C THR A 340 -13.97 -1.72 -26.35
N GLU A 341 -14.79 -2.74 -26.56
CA GLU A 341 -14.55 -4.10 -26.04
C GLU A 341 -13.13 -4.63 -26.30
N ASN A 342 -12.55 -4.32 -27.47
CA ASN A 342 -11.25 -4.85 -27.85
C ASN A 342 -10.08 -4.15 -27.14
N ASN A 343 -10.27 -2.90 -26.68
CA ASN A 343 -9.20 -2.09 -26.11
C ASN A 343 -9.50 -1.58 -24.69
N LYS A 344 -10.57 -2.04 -24.03
CA LYS A 344 -10.93 -1.57 -22.68
C LYS A 344 -9.90 -1.84 -21.58
N LEU A 345 -8.98 -2.80 -21.79
CA LEU A 345 -7.83 -3.02 -20.91
C LEU A 345 -6.63 -2.11 -21.22
N LEU A 346 -6.59 -1.51 -22.42
CA LEU A 346 -5.47 -0.71 -22.86
C LEU A 346 -5.51 0.66 -22.20
N VAL A 347 -4.45 1.00 -21.47
CA VAL A 347 -4.23 2.36 -21.01
C VAL A 347 -3.64 3.18 -22.15
N GLN A 348 -4.39 4.18 -22.60
CA GLN A 348 -4.02 5.09 -23.68
C GLN A 348 -3.47 6.39 -23.07
N ARG A 349 -2.13 6.51 -23.02
CA ARG A 349 -1.41 7.64 -22.44
C ARG A 349 -1.16 8.74 -23.46
N ASN A 350 -1.55 9.96 -23.14
CA ASN A 350 -1.35 11.14 -23.97
C ASN A 350 -0.62 12.24 -23.18
N MET A 351 0.42 12.84 -23.76
CA MET A 351 1.18 13.91 -23.11
C MET A 351 0.46 15.24 -23.29
N VAL A 352 0.33 16.01 -22.21
CA VAL A 352 -0.22 17.37 -22.26
C VAL A 352 0.82 18.29 -22.90
N SER A 353 0.40 19.08 -23.89
CA SER A 353 1.30 19.88 -24.73
C SER A 353 2.02 20.98 -23.95
N GLN A 354 1.34 21.60 -22.98
CA GLN A 354 1.87 22.68 -22.15
C GLN A 354 1.27 22.63 -20.75
N VAL A 355 2.05 23.04 -19.74
CA VAL A 355 1.64 23.11 -18.33
C VAL A 355 2.13 24.45 -17.76
N PRO A 356 1.33 25.21 -17.00
CA PRO A 356 -0.04 24.92 -16.56
C PRO A 356 -1.06 24.98 -17.72
N SER A 357 -2.17 24.27 -17.59
CA SER A 357 -3.23 24.27 -18.59
C SER A 357 -4.56 23.75 -18.06
N THR A 358 -5.64 24.01 -18.80
CA THR A 358 -6.97 23.46 -18.52
C THR A 358 -7.30 22.37 -19.53
N LEU A 359 -7.77 21.23 -19.04
CA LEU A 359 -8.30 20.13 -19.84
C LEU A 359 -9.83 20.14 -19.77
N ASN A 360 -10.48 20.14 -20.92
CA ASN A 360 -11.93 19.99 -21.03
C ASN A 360 -12.24 18.60 -21.57
N ILE A 361 -12.90 17.78 -20.76
CA ILE A 361 -13.17 16.37 -21.01
C ILE A 361 -14.65 16.22 -21.32
N GLN A 362 -14.97 15.56 -22.43
CA GLN A 362 -16.33 15.17 -22.79
C GLN A 362 -16.35 13.67 -23.09
N ALA A 363 -17.30 12.95 -22.51
CA ALA A 363 -17.47 11.52 -22.77
C ALA A 363 -18.91 11.18 -23.19
N GLN A 364 -19.04 10.35 -24.22
CA GLN A 364 -20.31 9.93 -24.80
C GLN A 364 -20.29 8.42 -25.08
N GLY A 365 -21.46 7.78 -25.02
CA GLY A 365 -21.61 6.34 -25.27
C GLY A 365 -22.06 5.57 -24.03
N GLN A 366 -21.80 4.26 -24.04
CA GLN A 366 -22.17 3.32 -22.99
C GLN A 366 -20.93 2.62 -22.46
N GLY A 367 -20.85 2.44 -21.15
CA GLY A 367 -19.73 1.74 -20.50
C GLY A 367 -19.19 2.47 -19.28
N CYS A 368 -18.10 1.95 -18.72
CA CYS A 368 -17.35 2.60 -17.64
C CYS A 368 -15.91 2.85 -18.12
N GLY A 369 -15.39 4.05 -17.85
CA GLY A 369 -14.01 4.41 -18.19
C GLY A 369 -13.35 5.18 -17.04
N LEU A 370 -12.05 4.99 -16.91
CA LEU A 370 -11.18 5.73 -16.00
C LEU A 370 -10.34 6.71 -16.83
N LEU A 371 -10.35 7.97 -16.42
CA LEU A 371 -9.44 9.00 -16.91
C LEU A 371 -8.60 9.49 -15.72
N GLN A 372 -7.29 9.36 -15.82
CA GLN A 372 -6.35 9.77 -14.79
C GLN A 372 -5.36 10.79 -15.35
N THR A 373 -5.12 11.86 -14.60
CA THR A 373 -4.10 12.85 -14.96
C THR A 373 -2.92 12.70 -14.01
N SER A 374 -1.69 12.65 -14.53
CA SER A 374 -0.48 12.65 -13.72
C SER A 374 0.40 13.85 -14.06
N LEU A 375 0.94 14.51 -13.05
CA LEU A 375 1.83 15.66 -13.16
C LEU A 375 3.13 15.34 -12.42
N ARG A 376 4.26 15.46 -13.11
CA ARG A 376 5.61 15.27 -12.57
C ARG A 376 6.40 16.56 -12.73
N TYR A 377 7.08 17.01 -11.69
CA TYR A 377 7.93 18.19 -11.68
C TYR A 377 9.02 18.03 -10.62
N HIS A 378 10.06 18.86 -10.70
CA HIS A 378 11.04 19.02 -9.62
C HIS A 378 10.81 20.37 -8.94
N THR A 379 11.04 20.45 -7.63
CA THR A 379 11.00 21.69 -6.84
C THR A 379 12.39 21.99 -6.30
N ASN A 380 12.69 23.27 -6.09
CA ASN A 380 13.95 23.67 -5.45
C ASN A 380 13.91 23.40 -3.95
N THR A 381 12.74 23.54 -3.33
CA THR A 381 12.57 23.30 -1.91
C THR A 381 12.12 21.87 -1.67
N PRO A 382 12.73 21.15 -0.72
CA PRO A 382 12.17 19.90 -0.24
C PRO A 382 10.72 20.10 0.22
N PRO A 383 9.81 19.15 -0.04
CA PRO A 383 8.42 19.24 0.41
C PRO A 383 8.32 19.37 1.93
N GLU A 384 7.21 19.95 2.39
CA GLU A 384 6.96 20.23 3.80
C GLU A 384 7.13 18.98 4.68
N GLN A 385 7.89 19.12 5.76
CA GLN A 385 8.25 18.02 6.67
C GLN A 385 7.02 17.63 7.49
N ASN A 386 6.64 16.36 7.45
CA ASN A 386 5.56 15.82 8.24
C ASN A 386 6.08 14.73 9.18
N LYS A 387 5.98 14.97 10.48
CA LYS A 387 6.28 14.03 11.58
C LYS A 387 7.74 13.63 11.81
N PHE A 388 8.70 13.89 10.91
CA PHE A 388 10.12 13.60 11.14
C PHE A 388 10.99 14.86 11.11
N ARG A 389 12.10 14.83 11.84
CA ARG A 389 13.26 15.70 11.63
C ARG A 389 14.33 14.90 10.93
N LEU A 390 14.93 15.50 9.90
CA LEU A 390 16.04 14.92 9.16
C LEU A 390 17.10 15.98 8.90
N ASN A 391 18.33 15.70 9.35
CA ASN A 391 19.50 16.50 9.02
C ASN A 391 20.57 15.59 8.43
N VAL A 392 21.18 16.02 7.33
CA VAL A 392 22.24 15.27 6.65
C VAL A 392 23.37 16.22 6.30
N VAL A 393 24.59 15.88 6.71
CA VAL A 393 25.79 16.69 6.50
C VAL A 393 26.84 15.84 5.80
N GLY A 394 27.53 16.43 4.82
CA GLY A 394 28.65 15.82 4.12
C GLY A 394 29.97 16.48 4.50
N ASP A 395 30.92 15.70 5.00
CA ASP A 395 32.24 16.14 5.42
C ASP A 395 33.35 15.55 4.53
N CYS A 396 34.43 16.29 4.30
CA CYS A 396 35.64 15.74 3.68
C CYS A 396 36.49 14.99 4.72
N ILE A 397 36.96 13.79 4.36
CA ILE A 397 37.97 13.05 5.12
C ILE A 397 39.33 13.35 4.50
N GLY A 398 40.10 14.22 5.16
CA GLY A 398 41.45 14.59 4.71
C GLY A 398 41.48 15.76 3.71
N PRO A 399 42.69 16.22 3.34
CA PRO A 399 42.89 17.46 2.59
C PRO A 399 42.55 17.38 1.11
N ASP A 400 42.55 16.19 0.50
CA ASP A 400 42.21 16.00 -0.92
C ASP A 400 40.71 15.74 -1.17
N CYS A 401 39.92 15.60 -0.09
CA CYS A 401 38.48 15.31 -0.11
C CYS A 401 38.07 14.14 -1.03
N LYS A 402 38.99 13.21 -1.31
CA LYS A 402 38.71 12.00 -2.11
C LYS A 402 37.89 10.99 -1.33
N GLN A 403 38.11 10.95 -0.02
CA GLN A 403 37.24 10.27 0.92
C GLN A 403 36.36 11.31 1.61
N ARG A 404 35.11 10.95 1.82
CA ARG A 404 34.07 11.81 2.38
C ARG A 404 33.27 11.00 3.39
N LYS A 405 32.57 11.70 4.27
CA LYS A 405 31.69 11.11 5.27
C LYS A 405 30.32 11.74 5.15
N ILE A 406 29.28 10.92 5.17
CA ILE A 406 27.91 11.41 5.34
C ILE A 406 27.49 11.10 6.77
N THR A 407 27.02 12.12 7.48
CA THR A 407 26.44 11.98 8.82
C THR A 407 24.95 12.33 8.74
N THR A 408 24.10 11.43 9.22
CA THR A 408 22.65 11.58 9.22
C THR A 408 22.12 11.57 10.65
N VAL A 409 21.25 12.53 10.94
CA VAL A 409 20.52 12.65 12.20
C VAL A 409 19.03 12.61 11.91
N VAL A 410 18.31 11.73 12.60
CA VAL A 410 16.87 11.51 12.42
C VAL A 410 16.16 11.41 13.77
N SER A 411 14.99 12.03 13.88
CA SER A 411 14.10 11.88 15.04
C SER A 411 12.64 12.05 14.65
N TYR A 412 11.74 11.45 15.43
CA TYR A 412 10.30 11.56 15.26
C TYR A 412 9.75 12.75 16.06
N ILE A 413 8.88 13.55 15.46
CA ILE A 413 8.38 14.81 16.02
C ILE A 413 7.27 14.60 17.06
N PRO A 414 6.23 13.75 16.83
CA PRO A 414 5.13 13.60 17.77
C PRO A 414 5.60 13.15 19.16
N ALA A 415 5.52 14.05 20.13
CA ALA A 415 6.06 13.83 21.47
C ALA A 415 5.42 12.62 22.17
N GLY A 416 6.27 11.77 22.77
CA GLY A 416 5.85 10.56 23.47
C GLY A 416 5.42 9.41 22.54
N LYS A 417 5.65 9.55 21.23
CA LYS A 417 5.39 8.50 20.24
C LYS A 417 6.71 8.06 19.60
N ILE A 418 6.71 6.82 19.12
CA ILE A 418 7.79 6.22 18.35
C ILE A 418 7.19 5.88 16.98
N ALA A 419 7.87 6.25 15.90
CA ALA A 419 7.54 5.71 14.59
C ALA A 419 8.07 4.29 14.50
N GLY A 420 7.30 3.37 13.92
CA GLY A 420 7.74 2.01 13.65
C GLY A 420 8.86 1.98 12.60
N MET A 421 8.90 0.89 11.83
CA MET A 421 9.94 0.74 10.82
C MET A 421 9.98 1.94 9.87
N SER A 422 11.14 2.58 9.78
CA SER A 422 11.34 3.82 9.02
C SER A 422 12.46 3.64 8.02
N VAL A 423 12.34 4.26 6.86
CA VAL A 423 13.34 4.18 5.79
C VAL A 423 14.04 5.52 5.65
N VAL A 424 15.36 5.51 5.69
CA VAL A 424 16.19 6.66 5.33
C VAL A 424 16.85 6.39 3.98
N GLN A 425 16.57 7.26 3.02
CA GLN A 425 17.01 7.20 1.65
C GLN A 425 17.96 8.37 1.39
N ILE A 426 19.21 8.10 1.02
CA ILE A 426 20.24 9.13 0.78
C ILE A 426 20.78 8.92 -0.63
N LYS A 427 20.43 9.84 -1.54
CA LYS A 427 20.94 9.83 -2.91
C LYS A 427 22.34 10.42 -2.94
N MET A 428 23.28 9.70 -3.52
CA MET A 428 24.67 10.16 -3.61
C MET A 428 24.80 11.37 -4.54
N VAL A 429 25.72 12.26 -4.21
CA VAL A 429 26.14 13.34 -5.11
C VAL A 429 26.83 12.72 -6.34
N THR A 430 26.57 13.25 -7.53
CA THR A 430 27.16 12.76 -8.78
C THR A 430 28.68 12.65 -8.66
N GLY A 431 29.25 11.52 -9.08
CA GLY A 431 30.68 11.24 -9.01
C GLY A 431 31.16 10.61 -7.70
N THR A 432 30.24 10.34 -6.77
CA THR A 432 30.54 9.67 -5.49
C THR A 432 29.84 8.31 -5.37
N VAL A 433 30.46 7.37 -4.65
CA VAL A 433 29.89 6.05 -4.33
C VAL A 433 30.06 5.75 -2.84
N PRO A 434 29.09 5.08 -2.19
CA PRO A 434 29.21 4.74 -0.78
C PRO A 434 30.21 3.60 -0.57
N ASP A 435 30.98 3.67 0.51
CA ASP A 435 31.86 2.59 0.95
C ASP A 435 31.05 1.48 1.63
N ARG A 436 31.10 0.27 1.06
CA ARG A 436 30.30 -0.87 1.52
C ARG A 436 30.68 -1.34 2.91
N ASP A 437 31.97 -1.35 3.24
CA ASP A 437 32.44 -1.84 4.53
C ASP A 437 31.93 -0.95 5.67
N SER A 438 31.88 0.37 5.46
CA SER A 438 31.28 1.30 6.42
C SER A 438 29.76 1.13 6.58
N LEU A 439 29.04 0.69 5.53
CA LEU A 439 27.61 0.40 5.61
C LEU A 439 27.34 -0.90 6.36
N ASP A 440 28.15 -1.94 6.14
CA ASP A 440 28.02 -3.21 6.85
C ASP A 440 28.21 -3.02 8.38
N GLN A 441 29.14 -2.14 8.77
CA GLN A 441 29.34 -1.75 10.17
C GLN A 441 28.11 -1.09 10.82
N LEU A 442 27.25 -0.41 10.04
CA LEU A 442 26.02 0.18 10.56
C LEU A 442 25.04 -0.88 11.04
N THR A 443 24.93 -1.99 10.31
CA THR A 443 24.03 -3.11 10.63
C THR A 443 24.59 -4.01 11.74
N ALA A 444 25.92 -4.11 11.83
CA ALA A 444 26.58 -4.93 12.86
C ALA A 444 26.45 -4.35 14.29
N ASN A 445 26.16 -3.05 14.42
CA ASN A 445 25.98 -2.41 15.73
C ASN A 445 24.48 -2.33 16.10
N PRO A 446 23.99 -3.16 17.05
CA PRO A 446 22.58 -3.19 17.41
C PRO A 446 22.07 -1.87 18.01
N ASN A 447 22.96 -1.01 18.53
CA ASN A 447 22.56 0.29 19.08
C ASN A 447 22.11 1.29 17.98
N ASN A 448 22.50 1.06 16.72
CA ASN A 448 22.09 1.92 15.62
C ASN A 448 20.62 1.74 15.23
N LYS A 449 20.00 0.62 15.65
CA LYS A 449 18.65 0.22 15.25
C LYS A 449 18.45 0.14 13.73
N ILE A 450 19.53 -0.04 12.96
CA ILE A 450 19.50 -0.24 11.51
C ILE A 450 19.46 -1.74 11.25
N LEU A 451 18.34 -2.21 10.72
CA LEU A 451 18.08 -3.62 10.40
C LEU A 451 18.81 -4.06 9.13
N ARG A 452 18.91 -3.15 8.15
CA ARG A 452 19.46 -3.43 6.82
C ARG A 452 19.91 -2.16 6.12
N THR A 453 20.91 -2.29 5.27
CA THR A 453 21.34 -1.27 4.31
C THR A 453 21.36 -1.87 2.90
N ASP A 454 20.86 -1.13 1.92
CA ASP A 454 20.90 -1.50 0.50
C ASP A 454 21.47 -0.33 -0.33
N ILE A 455 22.04 -0.66 -1.49
CA ILE A 455 22.48 0.33 -2.49
C ILE A 455 21.71 0.08 -3.78
N GLU A 456 20.84 1.02 -4.14
CA GLU A 456 19.99 0.94 -5.35
C GLU A 456 20.14 2.24 -6.13
N ASP A 457 20.39 2.20 -7.44
CA ASP A 457 20.43 3.40 -8.32
C ASP A 457 21.23 4.61 -7.77
N ASN A 458 22.42 4.33 -7.20
CA ASN A 458 23.29 5.34 -6.56
C ASN A 458 22.65 6.06 -5.35
N GLN A 459 21.80 5.32 -4.63
CA GLN A 459 21.13 5.72 -3.41
C GLN A 459 21.38 4.68 -2.33
N VAL A 460 21.74 5.13 -1.13
CA VAL A 460 21.81 4.30 0.07
C VAL A 460 20.43 4.28 0.71
N VAL A 461 19.93 3.09 1.01
CA VAL A 461 18.65 2.87 1.69
C VAL A 461 18.92 2.18 3.02
N CYS A 462 18.62 2.87 4.13
CA CYS A 462 18.76 2.33 5.47
C CYS A 462 17.37 2.03 6.04
N TYR A 463 17.16 0.81 6.53
CA TYR A 463 15.93 0.37 7.19
C TYR A 463 16.13 0.42 8.70
N LEU A 464 15.44 1.31 9.38
CA LEU A 464 15.48 1.46 10.84
C LEU A 464 14.31 0.70 11.46
N SER A 465 14.53 0.00 12.57
CA SER A 465 13.45 -0.74 13.25
C SER A 465 12.39 0.17 13.86
N GLU A 466 12.83 1.32 14.38
CA GLU A 466 11.97 2.36 14.96
C GLU A 466 12.72 3.69 15.02
N VAL A 467 11.98 4.80 15.05
CA VAL A 467 12.52 6.14 15.26
C VAL A 467 11.77 6.83 16.39
N SER A 468 12.48 7.15 17.47
CA SER A 468 11.92 7.79 18.66
C SER A 468 12.00 9.33 18.58
N ASN A 469 11.54 10.01 19.63
CA ASN A 469 11.74 11.47 19.76
C ASN A 469 13.19 11.88 20.04
N TYR A 470 14.10 10.93 20.33
CA TYR A 470 15.52 11.20 20.52
C TYR A 470 16.28 11.14 19.20
N ASP A 471 17.25 12.04 19.03
CA ASP A 471 18.10 12.07 17.85
C ASP A 471 18.90 10.78 17.73
N MET A 472 18.63 10.05 16.66
CA MET A 472 19.40 8.90 16.23
C MET A 472 20.38 9.36 15.16
N GLN A 473 21.65 9.04 15.35
CA GLN A 473 22.73 9.44 14.44
C GLN A 473 23.47 8.23 13.92
N PHE A 474 23.72 8.21 12.61
CA PHE A 474 24.60 7.24 11.97
C PHE A 474 25.41 7.91 10.87
N SER A 475 26.52 7.28 10.47
CA SER A 475 27.40 7.82 9.45
C SER A 475 28.12 6.72 8.69
N PHE A 476 28.34 6.94 7.40
CA PHE A 476 29.09 6.05 6.53
C PHE A 476 30.03 6.84 5.63
N ASN A 477 31.04 6.17 5.09
CA ASN A 477 32.05 6.76 4.24
C ASN A 477 31.60 6.71 2.77
N VAL A 478 32.13 7.64 1.99
CA VAL A 478 31.84 7.81 0.57
C VAL A 478 33.14 8.13 -0.16
N GLU A 479 33.33 7.55 -1.34
CA GLU A 479 34.51 7.76 -2.17
C GLU A 479 34.17 8.54 -3.43
N VAL A 480 35.06 9.45 -3.83
CA VAL A 480 34.98 10.16 -5.12
C VAL A 480 35.59 9.29 -6.21
N VAL A 481 34.75 8.81 -7.13
CA VAL A 481 35.18 7.99 -8.28
C VAL A 481 35.33 8.81 -9.55
N ILE A 482 34.59 9.91 -9.67
CA ILE A 482 34.63 10.82 -10.81
C ILE A 482 34.57 12.25 -10.28
N GLU A 483 35.50 13.09 -10.71
CA GLU A 483 35.43 14.53 -10.42
C GLU A 483 34.36 15.19 -11.27
N VAL A 484 33.44 15.90 -10.61
CA VAL A 484 32.31 16.58 -11.26
C VAL A 484 32.39 18.06 -10.93
N SER A 485 32.39 18.90 -11.97
CA SER A 485 32.31 20.35 -11.83
C SER A 485 30.89 20.80 -11.45
N ASN A 486 30.76 21.68 -10.46
CA ASN A 486 29.48 22.23 -9.98
C ASN A 486 28.42 21.15 -9.66
N PRO A 487 28.75 20.17 -8.80
CA PRO A 487 27.81 19.12 -8.47
C PRO A 487 26.60 19.70 -7.73
N GLN A 488 25.41 19.27 -8.12
CA GLN A 488 24.19 19.64 -7.41
C GLN A 488 24.10 18.92 -6.06
N PRO A 489 23.44 19.51 -5.05
CA PRO A 489 23.24 18.87 -3.75
C PRO A 489 22.63 17.47 -3.88
N GLY A 490 23.07 16.55 -3.02
CA GLY A 490 22.42 15.26 -2.83
C GLY A 490 21.10 15.44 -2.09
N THR A 491 20.17 14.50 -2.27
CA THR A 491 18.88 14.52 -1.57
C THR A 491 18.83 13.42 -0.52
N ALA A 492 18.14 13.69 0.59
CA ALA A 492 17.86 12.70 1.60
C ALA A 492 16.38 12.76 1.99
N LYS A 493 15.78 11.59 2.24
CA LYS A 493 14.38 11.46 2.66
C LYS A 493 14.30 10.41 3.77
N VAL A 494 13.58 10.72 4.83
CA VAL A 494 13.11 9.75 5.81
C VAL A 494 11.60 9.63 5.68
N PHE A 495 11.06 8.43 5.77
CA PHE A 495 9.62 8.22 5.87
C PHE A 495 9.31 7.00 6.73
N ASP A 496 8.14 7.02 7.36
CA ASP A 496 7.55 5.82 7.95
C ASP A 496 7.26 4.84 6.80
N TYR A 497 7.75 3.61 6.88
CA TYR A 497 7.60 2.64 5.78
C TYR A 497 6.11 2.36 5.49
N TYR A 498 5.28 2.43 6.53
CA TYR A 498 3.89 1.99 6.52
C TYR A 498 2.89 3.13 6.38
N ALA A 499 3.33 4.35 6.66
CA ALA A 499 2.61 5.58 6.33
C ALA A 499 3.56 6.58 5.65
N PRO A 500 3.93 6.38 4.37
CA PRO A 500 4.93 7.20 3.68
C PRO A 500 4.57 8.69 3.55
N GLU A 501 3.33 9.10 3.84
CA GLU A 501 2.91 10.50 4.01
C GLU A 501 3.51 11.17 5.27
N ASN A 502 3.99 10.37 6.22
CA ASN A 502 4.79 10.82 7.36
C ASN A 502 6.26 10.75 6.93
N PHE A 503 6.79 11.87 6.47
CA PHE A 503 8.16 11.94 5.94
C PHE A 503 8.82 13.28 6.23
N ALA A 504 10.14 13.32 6.14
CA ALA A 504 10.89 14.55 6.00
C ALA A 504 11.93 14.41 4.88
N ALA A 505 12.19 15.50 4.17
CA ALA A 505 13.21 15.54 3.13
C ALA A 505 14.15 16.72 3.35
N THR A 506 15.40 16.55 2.97
CA THR A 506 16.43 17.60 3.00
C THR A 506 17.41 17.42 1.84
N THR A 507 18.26 18.41 1.64
CA THR A 507 19.42 18.32 0.75
C THR A 507 20.70 18.37 1.57
N TYR A 508 21.78 17.82 1.02
CA TYR A 508 23.11 17.91 1.61
C TYR A 508 24.14 18.16 0.53
N SER A 509 25.26 18.74 0.92
CA SER A 509 26.44 18.92 0.07
C SER A 509 27.67 18.57 0.87
N PHE A 510 28.77 18.29 0.18
CA PHE A 510 30.07 18.15 0.83
C PHE A 510 30.69 19.54 0.92
N GLU A 511 31.02 19.98 2.14
CA GLU A 511 31.69 21.27 2.34
C GLU A 511 33.06 21.29 1.63
N ASN A 512 33.43 22.44 1.04
CA ASN A 512 34.63 22.69 0.21
C ASN A 512 34.61 22.15 -1.24
N LEU A 513 33.64 22.61 -2.04
CA LEU A 513 33.75 22.62 -3.51
C LEU A 513 33.99 24.06 -3.99
N THR A 514 35.11 24.66 -3.59
CA THR A 514 35.60 25.93 -4.18
C THR A 514 36.37 25.68 -5.46
#